data_AF-A0AAD7WR60-F1
#
_entry.id   AF-A0AAD7WR60-F1
#
_cell.length_a   1.000
_cell.length_b   1.000
_cell.length_c   1.000
_cell.angle_alpha   90.00
_cell.angle_beta   90.00
_cell.angle_gamma   90.00
#
_symmetry.space_group_name_H-M   'P 1'
#
loop_
_entity.id
_entity.type
_entity.pdbx_description
1 polymer ?
#
loop_
_entity_poly.entity_id
_entity_poly.type
_entity_poly.pdbx_seq_one_letter_code
_entity_poly.pdbx_strand_id
1 'polypeptide(L)'
;MKVAKEKHLEANLPGTLLLLLNYFNEGVDQMFHMVDETCLPSEVDCTKLLRTPCIIVCGSSPVTAEHFMISVDQIIVNGSITNFSDALLLMFGPYYCLNISYPATQGTTLEFLQR
;
A
#
# COMPACT_ATOMS: atom_id res chain seq x y z
N MET A 1 -0.53 -36.93 18.69
CA MET A 1 -1.24 -35.68 19.08
C MET A 1 -0.90 -34.62 18.05
N LYS A 2 -1.83 -34.28 17.14
CA LYS A 2 -1.70 -33.10 16.28
C LYS A 2 -2.09 -31.90 17.13
N VAL A 3 -1.13 -31.03 17.45
CA VAL A 3 -1.44 -29.73 18.03
C VAL A 3 -2.21 -28.96 16.95
N ALA A 4 -3.47 -28.63 17.25
CA ALA A 4 -4.23 -27.73 16.41
C ALA A 4 -3.48 -26.40 16.38
N LYS A 5 -2.99 -25.98 15.20
CA LYS A 5 -2.59 -24.59 14.99
C LYS A 5 -3.83 -23.75 15.28
N GLU A 6 -3.80 -22.98 16.36
CA GLU A 6 -4.75 -21.89 16.56
C GLU A 6 -4.78 -21.07 15.27
N LYS A 7 -5.95 -20.98 14.65
CA LYS A 7 -6.20 -19.96 13.63
C LYS A 7 -6.17 -18.63 14.36
N HIS A 8 -4.99 -18.05 14.49
CA HIS A 8 -4.87 -16.63 14.77
C HIS A 8 -5.69 -15.95 13.68
N LEU A 9 -6.77 -15.27 14.06
CA LEU A 9 -7.52 -14.42 13.15
C LEU A 9 -6.55 -13.30 12.79
N GLU A 10 -5.73 -13.50 11.76
CA GLU A 10 -4.88 -12.42 11.26
C GLU A 10 -5.84 -11.29 10.88
N ALA A 11 -5.69 -10.15 11.56
CA ALA A 11 -6.47 -8.98 11.25
C ALA A 11 -6.24 -8.68 9.76
N ASN A 12 -7.34 -8.52 9.01
CA ASN A 12 -7.28 -8.15 7.61
C ASN A 12 -6.76 -6.71 7.52
N LEU A 13 -5.43 -6.55 7.52
CA LEU A 13 -4.75 -5.26 7.51
C LEU A 13 -5.19 -4.37 6.33
N PRO A 14 -5.23 -4.86 5.07
CA PRO A 14 -5.72 -4.03 3.97
C PRO A 14 -7.18 -3.62 4.17
N GLY A 15 -8.04 -4.52 4.67
CA GLY A 15 -9.44 -4.20 4.97
C GLY A 15 -9.59 -3.16 6.08
N THR A 16 -8.81 -3.26 7.15
CA THR A 16 -8.80 -2.28 8.25
C THR A 16 -8.34 -0.92 7.78
N LEU A 17 -7.30 -0.85 6.94
CA LEU A 17 -6.84 0.41 6.37
C LEU A 17 -7.92 1.03 5.47
N LEU A 18 -8.57 0.27 4.59
CA LEU A 18 -9.66 0.78 3.76
C LEU A 18 -10.82 1.32 4.60
N LEU A 19 -11.12 0.67 5.74
CA LEU A 19 -12.11 1.15 6.70
C LEU A 19 -11.70 2.49 7.33
N LEU A 20 -10.43 2.66 7.70
CA LEU A 20 -9.90 3.91 8.25
C LEU A 20 -9.96 5.05 7.23
N LEU A 21 -9.52 4.79 6.00
CA LEU A 21 -9.62 5.74 4.89
C LEU A 21 -11.06 6.22 4.71
N ASN A 22 -12.01 5.28 4.67
CA ASN A 22 -13.43 5.62 4.59
C ASN A 22 -13.93 6.40 5.82
N TYR A 23 -13.50 6.03 7.02
CA TYR A 23 -13.86 6.72 8.26
C TYR A 23 -13.39 8.18 8.29
N PHE A 24 -12.18 8.46 7.80
CA PHE A 24 -11.62 9.80 7.69
C PHE A 24 -12.04 10.55 6.41
N ASN A 25 -12.85 9.93 5.54
CA ASN A 25 -13.28 10.48 4.25
C ASN A 25 -12.08 10.80 3.33
N GLU A 26 -11.11 9.88 3.31
CA GLU A 26 -9.85 9.92 2.58
C GLU A 26 -9.89 8.94 1.39
N GLY A 27 -9.49 9.39 0.20
CA GLY A 27 -9.72 8.67 -1.07
C GLY A 27 -8.72 7.54 -1.32
N VAL A 28 -9.17 6.33 -1.62
CA VAL A 28 -8.30 5.15 -1.81
C VAL A 28 -7.26 5.36 -2.92
N ASP A 29 -7.63 6.09 -3.98
CA ASP A 29 -6.80 6.45 -5.13
C ASP A 29 -5.61 7.38 -4.79
N GLN A 30 -5.64 8.00 -3.62
CA GLN A 30 -4.56 8.86 -3.12
C GLN A 30 -3.45 8.07 -2.42
N MET A 31 -3.65 6.78 -2.21
CA MET A 31 -2.67 5.87 -1.62
C MET A 31 -2.35 4.67 -2.51
N PHE A 32 -3.34 4.25 -3.31
CA PHE A 32 -3.25 3.06 -4.15
C PHE A 32 -3.42 3.37 -5.63
N HIS A 33 -2.55 2.76 -6.44
CA HIS A 33 -2.67 2.76 -7.90
C HIS A 33 -2.90 1.33 -8.39
N MET A 34 -4.05 1.05 -9.01
CA MET A 34 -4.39 -0.31 -9.40
C MET A 34 -3.93 -0.60 -10.83
N VAL A 35 -3.32 -1.76 -11.02
CA VAL A 35 -2.88 -2.28 -12.33
C VAL A 35 -3.38 -3.70 -12.51
N ASP A 36 -3.20 -4.26 -13.71
CA ASP A 36 -3.51 -5.66 -13.96
C ASP A 36 -2.71 -6.59 -13.02
N GLU A 37 -3.29 -7.72 -12.64
CA GLU A 37 -2.67 -8.70 -11.72
C GLU A 37 -1.32 -9.22 -12.24
N THR A 38 -1.19 -9.33 -13.56
CA THR A 38 0.02 -9.82 -14.23
C THR A 38 0.97 -8.70 -14.67
N CYS A 39 0.67 -7.44 -14.33
CA CYS A 39 1.46 -6.29 -14.74
C CYS A 39 2.88 -6.33 -14.17
N LEU A 40 3.86 -6.19 -15.06
CA LEU A 40 5.27 -6.09 -14.70
C LEU A 40 5.65 -4.64 -14.38
N PRO A 41 6.68 -4.40 -13.54
CA PRO A 41 7.14 -3.04 -13.24
C PRO A 41 7.46 -2.19 -14.47
N SER A 42 7.97 -2.81 -15.54
CA SER A 42 8.29 -2.12 -16.80
C SER A 42 7.08 -1.68 -17.61
N GLU A 43 5.88 -2.20 -17.30
CA GLU A 43 4.63 -1.94 -18.03
C GLU A 43 3.79 -0.87 -17.36
N VAL A 44 4.13 -0.47 -16.13
CA VAL A 44 3.43 0.57 -15.39
C VAL A 44 3.67 1.93 -16.05
N ASP A 45 2.58 2.63 -16.36
CA ASP A 45 2.65 4.02 -16.83
C ASP A 45 2.97 4.95 -15.66
N CYS A 46 4.26 5.10 -15.38
CA CYS A 46 4.80 5.91 -14.31
C CYS A 46 4.29 7.37 -14.31
N THR A 47 3.93 7.91 -15.48
CA THR A 47 3.44 9.30 -15.59
C THR A 47 2.10 9.54 -14.89
N LYS A 48 1.34 8.46 -14.65
CA LYS A 48 0.05 8.47 -13.95
C LYS A 48 0.17 8.22 -12.45
N LEU A 49 1.37 7.92 -11.95
CA LEU A 49 1.60 7.66 -10.53
C LEU A 49 1.64 8.96 -9.74
N LEU A 50 1.37 8.84 -8.44
CA LEU A 50 1.53 9.93 -7.50
C LEU A 50 3.03 10.27 -7.35
N ARG A 51 3.32 11.55 -7.12
CA ARG A 51 4.69 11.98 -6.80
C ARG A 51 5.09 11.61 -5.38
N THR A 52 4.11 11.53 -4.48
CA THR A 52 4.30 11.01 -3.13
C THR A 52 4.40 9.48 -3.16
N PRO A 53 5.03 8.85 -2.15
CA PRO A 53 5.05 7.40 -2.03
C PRO A 53 3.64 6.81 -2.15
N CYS A 54 3.44 5.85 -3.04
CA CYS A 54 2.17 5.16 -3.20
C CYS A 54 2.35 3.67 -3.49
N ILE A 55 1.34 2.90 -3.10
CA ILE A 55 1.32 1.45 -3.28
C ILE A 55 0.65 1.15 -4.61
N ILE A 56 1.36 0.48 -5.51
CA ILE A 56 0.79 -0.07 -6.73
C ILE A 56 0.26 -1.46 -6.40
N VAL A 57 -1.01 -1.70 -6.68
CA VAL A 57 -1.70 -2.96 -6.38
C VAL A 57 -1.89 -3.72 -7.68
N CYS A 58 -1.30 -4.91 -7.79
CA CYS A 58 -1.50 -5.77 -8.94
C CYS A 58 -2.79 -6.57 -8.74
N GLY A 59 -3.87 -6.11 -9.35
CA GLY A 59 -5.22 -6.69 -9.23
C GLY A 59 -6.29 -5.66 -8.92
N SER A 60 -7.48 -6.14 -8.58
CA SER A 60 -8.69 -5.30 -8.44
C SER A 60 -8.89 -4.70 -7.04
N SER A 61 -8.18 -5.17 -6.02
CA SER A 61 -8.35 -4.70 -4.64
C SER A 61 -7.11 -4.97 -3.78
N PRO A 62 -6.72 -4.05 -2.87
CA PRO A 62 -5.66 -4.30 -1.89
C PRO A 62 -5.93 -5.49 -0.97
N VAL A 63 -7.21 -5.90 -0.83
CA VAL A 63 -7.63 -7.01 0.04
C VAL A 63 -7.35 -8.37 -0.60
N THR A 64 -7.41 -8.46 -1.92
CA THR A 64 -7.30 -9.73 -2.67
C THR A 64 -6.01 -9.84 -3.47
N ALA A 65 -5.26 -8.75 -3.64
CA ALA A 65 -4.01 -8.76 -4.39
C ALA A 65 -2.92 -9.57 -3.67
N GLU A 66 -2.18 -10.35 -4.45
CA GLU A 66 -1.03 -11.14 -3.97
C GLU A 66 0.32 -10.45 -4.26
N HIS A 67 0.29 -9.41 -5.10
CA HIS A 67 1.48 -8.68 -5.55
C HIS A 67 1.27 -7.17 -5.46
N PHE A 68 2.33 -6.51 -5.00
CA PHE A 68 2.39 -5.07 -4.83
C PHE A 68 3.72 -4.52 -5.35
N MET A 69 3.71 -3.24 -5.67
CA MET A 69 4.93 -2.46 -5.94
C MET A 69 4.86 -1.15 -5.15
N ILE A 70 6.01 -0.51 -4.98
CA ILE A 70 6.11 0.82 -4.37
C ILE A 70 6.74 1.76 -5.37
N SER A 71 6.10 2.91 -5.56
CA SER A 71 6.69 4.03 -6.28
C SER A 71 6.93 5.22 -5.36
N VAL A 72 7.99 5.95 -5.65
CA VAL A 72 8.32 7.24 -5.05
C VAL A 72 8.68 8.18 -6.19
N ASP A 73 8.09 9.36 -6.23
CA ASP A 73 8.29 10.36 -7.29
C ASP A 73 8.16 9.77 -8.70
N GLN A 74 7.08 9.00 -8.93
CA GLN A 74 6.79 8.36 -10.22
C GLN A 74 7.85 7.35 -10.68
N ILE A 75 8.68 6.83 -9.77
CA ILE A 75 9.66 5.79 -10.06
C ILE A 75 9.33 4.57 -9.21
N ILE A 76 9.23 3.39 -9.84
CA ILE A 76 9.11 2.13 -9.10
C ILE A 76 10.44 1.84 -8.40
N VAL A 77 10.43 1.89 -7.07
CA VAL A 77 11.60 1.65 -6.23
C VAL A 77 11.66 0.20 -5.73
N ASN A 78 10.51 -0.49 -5.69
CA ASN A 78 10.43 -1.92 -5.41
C ASN A 78 9.26 -2.54 -6.18
N GLY A 79 9.54 -3.49 -7.07
CA GLY A 79 8.56 -4.11 -7.97
C GLY A 79 8.13 -5.53 -7.58
N SER A 80 8.58 -6.04 -6.44
CA SER A 80 8.39 -7.44 -6.06
C SER A 80 8.03 -7.60 -4.59
N ILE A 81 6.85 -7.10 -4.21
CA ILE A 81 6.33 -7.20 -2.84
C ILE A 81 5.17 -8.19 -2.85
N THR A 82 5.19 -9.17 -1.94
CA THR A 82 4.19 -10.24 -1.87
C THR A 82 3.27 -10.15 -0.65
N ASN A 83 3.51 -9.17 0.23
CA ASN A 83 2.71 -8.95 1.43
C ASN A 83 2.32 -7.48 1.56
N PHE A 84 1.08 -7.27 1.99
CA PHE A 84 0.54 -5.92 2.17
C PHE A 84 1.29 -5.13 3.25
N SER A 85 1.69 -5.80 4.33
CA SER A 85 2.41 -5.18 5.45
C SER A 85 3.73 -4.54 5.02
N ASP A 86 4.55 -5.21 4.18
CA ASP A 86 5.81 -4.61 3.75
C ASP A 86 5.58 -3.47 2.77
N ALA A 87 4.55 -3.55 1.92
CA ALA A 87 4.15 -2.42 1.07
C ALA A 87 3.80 -1.19 1.93
N LEU A 88 3.02 -1.39 2.98
CA LEU A 88 2.66 -0.31 3.92
C LEU A 88 3.89 0.27 4.63
N LEU A 89 4.79 -0.57 5.12
CA LEU A 89 6.04 -0.13 5.76
C LEU A 89 6.95 0.64 4.79
N LEU A 90 7.10 0.14 3.56
CA LEU A 90 7.91 0.77 2.52
C LEU A 90 7.33 2.10 2.05
N MET A 91 6.02 2.30 2.15
CA MET A 91 5.41 3.61 1.89
C MET A 91 5.76 4.63 2.99
N PHE A 92 5.90 4.20 4.25
CA PHE A 92 6.35 5.07 5.35
C PHE A 92 7.85 5.34 5.35
N GLY A 93 8.67 4.39 4.88
CA GLY A 93 10.13 4.49 4.87
C GLY A 93 10.68 5.82 4.32
N PRO A 94 10.23 6.30 3.14
CA PRO A 94 10.67 7.56 2.56
C PRO A 94 10.46 8.79 3.45
N TYR A 95 9.40 8.80 4.28
CA TYR A 95 9.16 9.88 5.22
C TYR A 95 10.26 9.97 6.28
N TYR A 96 10.61 8.84 6.89
CA TYR A 96 11.61 8.79 7.97
C TYR A 96 13.06 8.86 7.47
N CYS A 97 13.34 8.23 6.32
CA CYS A 97 14.72 8.10 5.83
C CYS A 97 15.12 9.25 4.89
N LEU A 98 14.17 9.79 4.12
CA LEU A 98 14.44 10.73 3.02
C LEU A 98 13.72 12.07 3.18
N ASN A 99 12.91 12.24 4.24
CA ASN A 99 12.08 13.42 4.48
C ASN A 99 11.12 13.73 3.32
N ILE A 100 10.65 12.70 2.62
CA ILE A 100 9.65 12.81 1.55
C ILE A 100 8.26 12.77 2.18
N SER A 101 7.44 13.78 1.92
CA SER A 101 6.07 13.83 2.43
C SER A 101 5.20 12.71 1.84
N TYR A 102 4.36 12.12 2.68
CA TYR A 102 3.25 11.28 2.23
C TYR A 102 2.13 12.13 1.60
N PRO A 103 1.16 11.51 0.89
CA PRO A 103 0.03 12.25 0.31
C PRO A 103 -0.71 13.07 1.37
N ALA A 104 -0.76 14.40 1.20
CA ALA A 104 -1.41 15.29 2.16
C ALA A 104 -2.92 15.01 2.31
N THR A 105 -3.54 14.48 1.25
CA THR A 105 -4.94 14.05 1.22
C THR A 105 -5.22 12.83 2.09
N GLN A 106 -4.20 12.08 2.50
CA GLN A 106 -4.29 10.88 3.36
C GLN A 106 -3.64 11.09 4.74
N GLY A 107 -3.39 12.35 5.11
CA GLY A 107 -2.60 12.66 6.30
C GLY A 107 -3.20 12.11 7.59
N THR A 108 -4.52 12.08 7.71
CA THR A 108 -5.19 11.67 8.95
C THR A 108 -5.03 10.18 9.19
N THR A 109 -5.28 9.34 8.18
CA THR A 109 -5.09 7.89 8.29
C THR A 109 -3.63 7.55 8.55
N LEU A 110 -2.71 8.20 7.83
CA LEU A 110 -1.28 7.91 7.95
C LEU A 110 -0.72 8.36 9.30
N GLU A 111 -1.11 9.53 9.80
CA GLU A 111 -0.77 9.95 11.16
C GLU A 111 -1.37 9.05 12.23
N PHE A 112 -2.62 8.58 12.03
CA PHE A 112 -3.26 7.65 12.96
C PHE A 112 -2.51 6.33 13.06
N LEU A 113 -2.04 5.78 11.93
CA LEU A 113 -1.28 4.53 11.89
C LEU A 113 0.15 4.64 12.47
N GLN A 114 0.71 5.84 12.51
CA GLN A 114 2.07 6.09 13.03
C GLN A 114 2.14 6.23 14.56
N ARG A 115 0.99 6.39 15.24
CA ARG A 115 0.91 6.63 16.69
C ARG A 115 0.64 5.35 17.46
#